data_AF-A0A917IXN0-F1
#
_entry.id   AF-A0A917IXN0-F1
#
_cell.length_a   1.000
_cell.length_b   1.000
_cell.length_c   1.000
_cell.angle_alpha   90.00
_cell.angle_beta   90.00
_cell.angle_gamma   90.00
#
_symmetry.space_group_name_H-M   'P 1'
#
loop_
_entity.id
_entity.type
_entity.pdbx_description
1 polymer ?
#
loop_
_entity_poly.entity_id
_entity_poly.type
_entity_poly.pdbx_seq_one_letter_code
_entity_poly.pdbx_strand_id
1 'polypeptide(L)'
;MAGQTVYLKILPPDADPYNDWITPLYSTWANINTSFDFNFLNLYGAAFKIVVYSAYPLPVHFDVNIDNPDDHAVRPLKPVGGVTVKSVADHDGAGNLVNRRNFIYEFGTNQPDLLMSYFPDNLSDEGLFYTTIRGTENDYFFYMYQIMSNTTYGMYVNDYSTITFPKVTEQWVDQNGIVTGGIEHEYMAGGKSRPVSFGNKVIPDYVHEYSSAIPGGAQSSNGDLHNGKELTTRTFKMVGQVKRYMSETVNHYSTEPSTAFTGTYYAVQQLISRPYYGYEAGVPYFADYNVSRYYVYSNWLKLDETITTTYTDAGEALQQTQQFQYANTTHMQPTLVKTFNSKEQIKTVINKYPHDFAATAPYGDMVSRHIITPVVEQTQRNESILLQELARTKTNYSYLGQNTLFRAASIASSIKGNDLETDVSFDQYDDKGNVLQYTGRDGVITCFVWGYNKQFPVAKIIGKAYVDVINQSGVNMSIVNSPATDNALRTELNKIRTLSSCQVTSFTYAPLVGMTSQTDPAGRITYYEYDAAGRLHLVRDQSNHIVKMICYNFYGQPVNCN
;
A
#
# COMPACT_ATOMS: atom_id res chain seq x y z
N MET A 1 -29.06 -44.83 33.66
CA MET A 1 -29.02 -43.54 32.95
C MET A 1 -29.30 -43.83 31.49
N ALA A 2 -30.30 -43.20 30.89
CA ALA A 2 -30.61 -43.40 29.47
C ALA A 2 -29.46 -42.84 28.63
N GLY A 3 -28.91 -43.64 27.71
CA GLY A 3 -27.83 -43.21 26.82
C GLY A 3 -28.27 -42.05 25.93
N GLN A 4 -27.39 -41.08 25.71
CA GLN A 4 -27.64 -39.97 24.79
C GLN A 4 -27.38 -40.44 23.36
N THR A 5 -28.33 -40.20 22.46
CA THR A 5 -28.16 -40.54 21.04
C THR A 5 -27.70 -39.31 20.28
N VAL A 6 -26.55 -39.42 19.61
CA VAL A 6 -25.97 -38.41 18.72
C VAL A 6 -25.91 -39.01 17.33
N TYR A 7 -26.26 -38.22 16.32
CA TYR A 7 -26.27 -38.64 14.92
C TYR A 7 -25.21 -37.89 14.14
N LEU A 8 -24.49 -38.58 13.26
CA LEU A 8 -23.45 -38.02 12.39
C LEU A 8 -23.84 -38.18 10.93
N LYS A 9 -23.59 -37.14 10.14
CA LYS A 9 -23.86 -37.10 8.70
C LYS A 9 -22.66 -36.54 7.95
N ILE A 10 -22.21 -37.25 6.91
CA ILE A 10 -21.17 -36.77 5.99
C ILE A 10 -21.84 -36.40 4.67
N LEU A 11 -21.55 -35.20 4.18
CA LEU A 11 -22.24 -34.60 3.04
C LEU A 11 -21.23 -34.08 2.01
N PRO A 12 -21.56 -34.15 0.71
CA PRO A 12 -20.90 -33.32 -0.30
C PRO A 12 -20.96 -31.83 0.11
N PRO A 13 -20.03 -30.99 -0.37
CA PRO A 13 -19.91 -29.60 0.07
C PRO A 13 -21.16 -28.77 -0.27
N ASP A 14 -21.95 -29.21 -1.25
CA ASP A 14 -23.11 -28.48 -1.77
C ASP A 14 -24.46 -29.03 -1.28
N ALA A 15 -24.47 -30.11 -0.47
CA ALA A 15 -25.70 -30.79 -0.07
C ALA A 15 -26.43 -30.14 1.12
N ASP A 16 -27.77 -30.20 1.10
CA ASP A 16 -28.64 -29.71 2.18
C ASP A 16 -28.65 -30.68 3.38
N PRO A 17 -28.31 -30.21 4.60
CA PRO A 17 -28.23 -31.07 5.76
C PRO A 17 -29.53 -31.79 6.14
N TYR A 18 -30.72 -31.27 5.80
CA TYR A 18 -31.97 -31.68 6.47
C TYR A 18 -32.77 -32.84 5.85
N ASN A 19 -32.43 -33.37 4.66
CA ASN A 19 -33.43 -34.10 3.84
C ASN A 19 -33.20 -35.61 3.54
N ASP A 20 -32.25 -36.31 4.18
CA ASP A 20 -31.97 -37.74 3.90
C ASP A 20 -31.79 -38.60 5.17
N TRP A 21 -32.20 -39.89 5.09
CA TRP A 21 -32.32 -40.86 6.20
C TRP A 21 -30.97 -41.33 6.78
N ILE A 22 -30.96 -41.65 8.10
CA ILE A 22 -29.76 -41.75 8.96
C ILE A 22 -29.56 -43.17 9.54
N THR A 23 -28.30 -43.61 9.67
CA THR A 23 -27.91 -44.78 10.48
C THR A 23 -27.53 -44.33 11.91
N PRO A 24 -28.21 -44.80 12.98
CA PRO A 24 -27.91 -44.35 14.34
C PRO A 24 -26.60 -44.93 14.89
N LEU A 25 -25.81 -44.10 15.59
CA LEU A 25 -24.70 -44.55 16.43
C LEU A 25 -25.08 -44.33 17.89
N TYR A 26 -24.93 -45.38 18.70
CA TYR A 26 -25.25 -45.34 20.13
C TYR A 26 -23.98 -45.27 20.95
N SER A 27 -23.90 -44.30 21.86
CA SER A 27 -22.87 -44.24 22.90
C SER A 27 -23.52 -44.15 24.28
N THR A 28 -22.99 -44.92 25.23
CA THR A 28 -23.49 -44.93 26.61
C THR A 28 -22.78 -43.93 27.53
N TRP A 29 -21.72 -43.25 27.08
CA TRP A 29 -20.91 -42.31 27.88
C TRP A 29 -20.53 -41.08 27.03
N ALA A 30 -20.34 -39.92 27.65
CA ALA A 30 -20.30 -38.58 27.04
C ALA A 30 -19.22 -38.30 25.97
N ASN A 31 -18.46 -39.30 25.51
CA ASN A 31 -17.48 -39.20 24.43
C ASN A 31 -17.84 -40.20 23.32
N ILE A 32 -17.87 -39.74 22.07
CA ILE A 32 -18.03 -40.59 20.88
C ILE A 32 -16.71 -40.56 20.12
N ASN A 33 -15.90 -41.61 20.26
CA ASN A 33 -14.75 -41.83 19.40
C ASN A 33 -15.20 -42.72 18.23
N THR A 34 -15.21 -42.17 17.03
CA THR A 34 -15.49 -42.91 15.79
C THR A 34 -14.41 -42.56 14.77
N SER A 35 -13.77 -43.57 14.19
CA SER A 35 -12.83 -43.42 13.09
C SER A 35 -13.53 -43.70 11.77
N PHE A 36 -13.26 -42.88 10.75
CA PHE A 36 -13.77 -43.09 9.39
C PHE A 36 -12.63 -43.63 8.52
N ASP A 37 -12.89 -44.69 7.76
CA ASP A 37 -11.95 -45.19 6.76
C ASP A 37 -11.78 -44.14 5.65
N PHE A 38 -10.54 -43.77 5.35
CA PHE A 38 -10.18 -42.78 4.32
C PHE A 38 -10.76 -43.13 2.94
N ASN A 39 -10.87 -44.42 2.60
CA ASN A 39 -11.46 -44.86 1.33
C ASN A 39 -12.97 -44.57 1.25
N PHE A 40 -13.65 -44.54 2.40
CA PHE A 40 -15.07 -44.19 2.47
C PHE A 40 -15.30 -42.68 2.30
N LEU A 41 -14.36 -41.84 2.75
CA LEU A 41 -14.43 -40.38 2.61
C LEU A 41 -14.11 -39.90 1.19
N ASN A 42 -13.23 -40.60 0.46
CA ASN A 42 -12.89 -40.27 -0.93
C ASN A 42 -14.07 -40.37 -1.92
N LEU A 43 -15.14 -41.08 -1.56
CA LEU A 43 -16.39 -41.14 -2.33
C LEU A 43 -17.12 -39.77 -2.39
N TYR A 44 -16.78 -38.82 -1.52
CA TYR A 44 -17.44 -37.50 -1.41
C TYR A 44 -16.62 -36.34 -2.01
N GLY A 45 -15.42 -36.60 -2.57
CA GLY A 45 -14.57 -35.61 -3.25
C GLY A 45 -13.60 -34.85 -2.33
N ALA A 46 -12.87 -33.86 -2.90
CA ALA A 46 -11.78 -33.13 -2.24
C ALA A 46 -12.24 -32.20 -1.09
N ALA A 47 -13.54 -32.01 -0.91
CA ALA A 47 -14.14 -31.24 0.16
C ALA A 47 -15.47 -31.90 0.56
N PHE A 48 -15.75 -32.03 1.85
CA PHE A 48 -17.00 -32.58 2.40
C PHE A 48 -17.34 -31.88 3.72
N LYS A 49 -18.59 -32.03 4.18
CA LYS A 49 -19.10 -31.49 5.44
C LYS A 49 -19.43 -32.63 6.40
N ILE A 50 -19.08 -32.47 7.68
CA ILE A 50 -19.55 -33.35 8.75
C ILE A 50 -20.57 -32.54 9.57
N VAL A 51 -21.78 -33.08 9.72
CA VAL A 51 -22.88 -32.47 10.47
C VAL A 51 -23.27 -33.39 11.61
N VAL A 52 -23.32 -32.85 12.82
CA VAL A 52 -23.63 -33.58 14.06
C VAL A 52 -24.99 -33.11 14.57
N TYR A 53 -25.90 -34.06 14.82
CA TYR A 53 -27.20 -33.78 15.44
C TYR A 53 -27.25 -34.38 16.84
N SER A 54 -27.59 -33.56 17.83
CA SER A 54 -27.91 -34.00 19.19
C SER A 54 -29.38 -33.70 19.47
N ALA A 55 -30.08 -34.63 20.13
CA ALA A 55 -31.46 -34.41 20.55
C ALA A 55 -31.59 -33.44 21.75
N TYR A 56 -30.48 -33.02 22.38
CA TYR A 56 -30.49 -32.12 23.55
C TYR A 56 -29.39 -31.04 23.49
N PRO A 57 -29.63 -29.82 24.03
CA PRO A 57 -28.82 -28.61 23.79
C PRO A 57 -27.57 -28.47 24.69
N LEU A 58 -26.92 -29.56 25.11
CA LEU A 58 -25.69 -29.50 25.93
C LEU A 58 -24.42 -29.65 25.08
N PRO A 59 -23.26 -29.07 25.49
CA PRO A 59 -22.03 -29.11 24.71
C PRO A 59 -21.48 -30.53 24.63
N VAL A 60 -21.50 -31.10 23.42
CA VAL A 60 -20.84 -32.37 23.11
C VAL A 60 -19.43 -32.04 22.61
N HIS A 61 -18.40 -32.55 23.27
CA HIS A 61 -17.04 -32.54 22.74
C HIS A 61 -16.91 -33.63 21.67
N PHE A 62 -16.44 -33.26 20.48
CA PHE A 62 -16.29 -34.16 19.35
C PHE A 62 -14.89 -34.05 18.77
N ASP A 63 -14.14 -35.15 18.73
CA ASP A 63 -12.86 -35.27 18.05
C ASP A 63 -13.04 -36.13 16.79
N VAL A 64 -12.80 -35.55 15.61
CA VAL A 64 -12.72 -36.30 14.35
C VAL A 64 -11.24 -36.60 14.11
N ASN A 65 -10.83 -37.86 14.26
CA ASN A 65 -9.48 -38.27 13.86
C ASN A 65 -9.54 -38.87 12.44
N ILE A 66 -8.90 -38.22 11.47
CA ILE A 66 -8.77 -38.73 10.10
C ILE A 66 -7.37 -39.31 9.99
N ASP A 67 -7.23 -40.59 10.30
CA ASP A 67 -5.96 -41.30 10.13
C ASP A 67 -5.71 -41.51 8.63
N ASN A 68 -4.80 -40.74 8.05
CA ASN A 68 -4.22 -41.03 6.74
C ASN A 68 -2.86 -41.71 6.95
N PRO A 69 -2.74 -43.03 6.71
CA PRO A 69 -1.52 -43.76 7.03
C PRO A 69 -0.33 -43.46 6.09
N ASP A 70 -0.53 -42.75 4.96
CA ASP A 70 0.51 -42.59 3.93
C ASP A 70 0.86 -41.13 3.55
N ASP A 71 0.35 -40.12 4.26
CA ASP A 71 0.53 -38.72 3.83
C ASP A 71 1.50 -37.92 4.71
N HIS A 72 2.78 -38.06 4.40
CA HIS A 72 3.82 -37.09 4.78
C HIS A 72 3.80 -35.82 3.90
N ALA A 73 2.81 -35.63 3.01
CA ALA A 73 2.73 -34.42 2.20
C ALA A 73 2.09 -33.27 2.98
N VAL A 74 2.98 -32.52 3.63
CA VAL A 74 2.80 -31.13 4.04
C VAL A 74 2.00 -30.39 2.96
N ARG A 75 0.77 -29.93 3.29
CA ARG A 75 0.09 -28.94 2.44
C ARG A 75 0.64 -27.57 2.82
N PRO A 76 1.48 -26.94 1.98
CA PRO A 76 1.99 -25.62 2.32
C PRO A 76 0.83 -24.62 2.31
N LEU A 77 0.64 -23.92 3.42
CA LEU A 77 -0.08 -22.65 3.38
C LEU A 77 0.68 -21.76 2.40
N LYS A 78 0.08 -21.51 1.22
CA LYS A 78 0.65 -20.56 0.27
C LYS A 78 0.75 -19.21 0.98
N PRO A 79 1.92 -18.57 1.01
CA PRO A 79 2.03 -17.21 1.51
C PRO A 79 1.00 -16.35 0.77
N VAL A 80 0.00 -15.83 1.50
CA VAL A 80 -0.95 -14.89 0.92
C VAL A 80 -0.32 -13.50 0.92
N GLY A 81 0.14 -13.10 -0.26
CA GLY A 81 0.53 -11.72 -0.62
C GLY A 81 -0.46 -10.74 -0.04
N GLY A 82 0.00 -9.58 0.45
CA GLY A 82 -0.89 -8.41 0.43
C GLY A 82 -1.51 -8.28 -0.98
N VAL A 83 -2.70 -7.68 -1.09
CA VAL A 83 -3.37 -7.60 -2.40
C VAL A 83 -2.51 -6.85 -3.40
N THR A 84 -2.25 -7.46 -4.55
CA THR A 84 -1.52 -6.84 -5.66
C THR A 84 -2.41 -6.66 -6.88
N VAL A 85 -2.03 -5.73 -7.77
CA VAL A 85 -2.67 -5.59 -9.08
C VAL A 85 -2.20 -6.77 -9.92
N LYS A 86 -3.09 -7.58 -10.47
CA LYS A 86 -2.70 -8.70 -11.35
C LYS A 86 -2.56 -8.23 -12.79
N SER A 87 -3.53 -7.46 -13.24
CA SER A 87 -3.56 -6.94 -14.60
C SER A 87 -4.41 -5.68 -14.72
N VAL A 88 -4.05 -4.83 -15.69
CA VAL A 88 -4.81 -3.67 -16.12
C VAL A 88 -5.08 -3.81 -17.62
N ALA A 89 -6.36 -3.78 -18.00
CA ALA A 89 -6.80 -3.90 -19.38
C ALA A 89 -7.48 -2.60 -19.84
N ASP A 90 -6.96 -2.00 -20.89
CA ASP A 90 -7.49 -0.80 -21.54
C ASP A 90 -8.29 -1.22 -22.79
N HIS A 91 -9.48 -0.63 -22.99
CA HIS A 91 -10.42 -0.97 -24.07
C HIS A 91 -10.77 0.26 -24.91
N ASP A 92 -11.11 0.05 -26.19
CA ASP A 92 -11.58 1.10 -27.09
C ASP A 92 -13.07 1.41 -26.88
N GLY A 93 -13.59 2.40 -27.61
CA GLY A 93 -14.99 2.82 -27.53
C GLY A 93 -16.01 1.78 -28.06
N ALA A 94 -15.55 0.71 -28.70
CA ALA A 94 -16.38 -0.43 -29.10
C ALA A 94 -16.28 -1.60 -28.10
N GLY A 95 -15.50 -1.44 -27.02
CA GLY A 95 -15.28 -2.45 -25.99
C GLY A 95 -14.22 -3.49 -26.35
N ASN A 96 -13.43 -3.28 -27.42
CA ASN A 96 -12.34 -4.20 -27.76
C ASN A 96 -11.11 -3.93 -26.89
N LEU A 97 -10.39 -4.98 -26.49
CA LEU A 97 -9.12 -4.83 -25.78
C LEU A 97 -8.09 -4.10 -26.66
N VAL A 98 -7.52 -3.01 -26.16
CA VAL A 98 -6.48 -2.22 -26.84
C VAL A 98 -5.10 -2.59 -26.32
N ASN A 99 -4.98 -2.67 -25.00
CA ASN A 99 -3.72 -2.90 -24.32
C ASN A 99 -3.95 -3.65 -23.02
N ARG A 100 -3.03 -4.55 -22.66
CA ARG A 100 -3.05 -5.22 -21.36
C ARG A 100 -1.67 -5.13 -20.72
N ARG A 101 -1.66 -4.77 -19.44
CA ARG A 101 -0.50 -4.85 -18.56
C ARG A 101 -0.71 -5.97 -17.56
N ASN A 102 0.22 -6.91 -17.48
CA ASN A 102 0.25 -7.92 -16.43
C ASN A 102 1.36 -7.57 -15.43
N PHE A 103 1.15 -7.86 -14.16
CA PHE A 103 2.14 -7.60 -13.12
C PHE A 103 2.60 -8.91 -12.49
N ILE A 104 3.91 -9.11 -12.48
CA ILE A 104 4.58 -10.26 -11.89
C ILE A 104 5.36 -9.77 -10.68
N TYR A 105 5.17 -10.46 -9.56
CA TYR A 105 5.81 -10.13 -8.28
C TYR A 105 6.77 -11.25 -7.92
N GLU A 106 8.05 -10.91 -7.74
CA GLU A 106 9.13 -11.85 -7.41
C GLU A 106 9.62 -11.58 -5.99
N PHE A 107 9.84 -12.64 -5.22
CA PHE A 107 10.26 -12.57 -3.80
C PHE A 107 11.79 -12.61 -3.60
N GLY A 108 12.57 -12.64 -4.69
CA GLY A 108 14.03 -12.74 -4.67
C GLY A 108 14.56 -14.11 -4.21
N THR A 109 15.83 -14.41 -4.54
CA THR A 109 16.57 -15.58 -4.01
C THR A 109 17.36 -15.24 -2.74
N ASN A 110 17.66 -13.95 -2.52
CA ASN A 110 18.35 -13.42 -1.35
C ASN A 110 17.32 -12.92 -0.33
N GLN A 111 16.51 -13.83 0.18
CA GLN A 111 15.98 -13.64 1.52
C GLN A 111 17.22 -13.72 2.43
N PRO A 112 17.63 -12.68 3.20
CA PRO A 112 18.66 -12.85 4.22
C PRO A 112 18.40 -14.17 4.95
N ASP A 113 19.42 -14.96 5.25
CA ASP A 113 19.28 -16.27 5.89
C ASP A 113 18.42 -16.24 7.17
N LEU A 114 18.16 -15.05 7.72
CA LEU A 114 17.24 -14.75 8.83
C LEU A 114 15.73 -14.71 8.47
N LEU A 115 15.36 -14.50 7.21
CA LEU A 115 13.98 -14.61 6.71
C LEU A 115 13.60 -16.08 6.47
N MET A 116 14.56 -16.94 6.11
CA MET A 116 14.34 -18.40 6.00
C MET A 116 14.56 -19.16 7.31
N SER A 117 15.45 -18.71 8.20
CA SER A 117 15.72 -19.41 9.48
C SER A 117 14.68 -19.17 10.56
N TYR A 118 13.59 -18.47 10.25
CA TYR A 118 12.46 -18.27 11.17
C TYR A 118 11.08 -18.51 10.54
N PHE A 119 11.04 -19.19 9.39
CA PHE A 119 10.05 -20.25 9.27
C PHE A 119 10.54 -21.36 10.22
N PRO A 120 9.69 -22.00 11.04
CA PRO A 120 10.05 -23.26 11.68
C PRO A 120 10.22 -24.29 10.56
N ASP A 121 11.37 -24.28 9.89
CA ASP A 121 11.65 -25.08 8.70
C ASP A 121 10.62 -24.93 7.57
N ASN A 122 10.96 -25.50 6.41
CA ASN A 122 9.96 -25.89 5.41
C ASN A 122 9.22 -27.17 5.89
N LEU A 123 8.86 -27.22 7.16
CA LEU A 123 8.11 -28.29 7.77
C LEU A 123 6.84 -27.67 8.37
N SER A 124 5.74 -28.37 8.14
CA SER A 124 4.45 -28.14 8.77
C SER A 124 4.62 -27.83 10.26
N ASP A 125 4.21 -26.64 10.68
CA ASP A 125 3.77 -26.42 12.05
C ASP A 125 2.37 -25.73 11.93
N GLU A 126 1.19 -26.28 12.22
CA GLU A 126 0.80 -27.30 13.22
C GLU A 126 1.94 -27.73 14.11
N GLY A 127 2.50 -26.74 14.84
CA GLY A 127 3.52 -26.97 15.84
C GLY A 127 2.93 -27.77 16.96
N LEU A 128 2.93 -29.09 16.76
CA LEU A 128 2.89 -30.11 17.77
C LEU A 128 4.15 -29.90 18.63
N PHE A 129 4.04 -29.04 19.63
CA PHE A 129 5.06 -28.97 20.68
C PHE A 129 5.00 -30.28 21.46
N TYR A 130 5.89 -31.22 21.16
CA TYR A 130 6.16 -32.32 22.07
C TYR A 130 6.87 -31.77 23.31
N THR A 131 6.11 -31.44 24.34
CA THR A 131 6.66 -31.40 25.70
C THR A 131 6.36 -32.73 26.38
N THR A 132 7.35 -33.62 26.42
CA THR A 132 7.31 -34.71 27.39
C THR A 132 7.63 -34.12 28.75
N ILE A 133 6.60 -33.66 29.48
CA ILE A 133 6.73 -33.51 30.92
C ILE A 133 6.88 -34.93 31.45
N ARG A 134 8.10 -35.37 31.76
CA ARG A 134 8.27 -36.64 32.50
C ARG A 134 7.56 -36.50 33.84
N GLY A 135 6.35 -37.03 33.90
CA GLY A 135 5.52 -37.01 35.11
C GLY A 135 4.14 -37.61 34.92
N THR A 136 3.43 -37.37 33.80
CA THR A 136 2.05 -37.84 33.63
C THR A 136 1.66 -37.94 32.14
N GLU A 137 0.97 -39.02 31.78
CA GLU A 137 0.58 -39.49 30.43
C GLU A 137 -0.44 -38.62 29.66
N ASN A 138 -0.26 -37.30 29.54
CA ASN A 138 -1.15 -36.48 28.70
C ASN A 138 -0.37 -35.53 27.79
N ASP A 139 -0.44 -35.79 26.48
CA ASP A 139 0.05 -34.90 25.42
C ASP A 139 -0.89 -33.69 25.26
N TYR A 140 -0.35 -32.47 25.28
CA TYR A 140 -1.11 -31.24 25.05
C TYR A 140 -0.85 -30.72 23.62
N PHE A 141 -1.92 -30.54 22.85
CA PHE A 141 -1.87 -29.93 21.52
C PHE A 141 -2.19 -28.42 21.61
N PHE A 142 -1.32 -27.56 21.08
CA PHE A 142 -1.58 -26.13 20.97
C PHE A 142 -1.90 -25.75 19.52
N TYR A 143 -3.12 -25.28 19.27
CA TYR A 143 -3.50 -24.69 17.98
C TYR A 143 -3.34 -23.17 18.05
N MET A 144 -2.32 -22.63 17.38
CA MET A 144 -2.17 -21.18 17.20
C MET A 144 -2.67 -20.76 15.82
N TYR A 145 -3.80 -20.06 15.78
CA TYR A 145 -4.23 -19.35 14.58
C TYR A 145 -3.51 -18.01 14.50
N GLN A 146 -2.56 -17.87 13.58
CA GLN A 146 -1.94 -16.59 13.28
C GLN A 146 -2.70 -15.91 12.13
N ILE A 147 -3.28 -14.75 12.41
CA ILE A 147 -3.82 -13.88 11.38
C ILE A 147 -2.67 -13.01 10.88
N MET A 148 -2.42 -12.99 9.58
CA MET A 148 -1.32 -12.26 8.96
C MET A 148 -1.84 -11.10 8.12
N SER A 149 -1.16 -9.94 8.17
CA SER A 149 -1.49 -8.80 7.30
C SER A 149 -0.73 -8.86 5.97
N ASN A 150 0.28 -9.73 5.85
CA ASN A 150 1.00 -10.04 4.61
C ASN A 150 1.60 -11.47 4.66
N THR A 151 2.31 -11.87 3.60
CA THR A 151 2.96 -13.20 3.43
C THR A 151 3.96 -13.60 4.48
N THR A 152 4.46 -12.62 5.22
CA THR A 152 5.74 -12.70 5.92
C THR A 152 5.61 -12.27 7.38
N TYR A 153 4.58 -11.52 7.76
CA TYR A 153 4.39 -10.97 9.10
C TYR A 153 2.93 -11.08 9.60
N GLY A 154 2.79 -11.57 10.84
CA GLY A 154 1.53 -11.62 11.57
C GLY A 154 0.94 -10.22 11.84
N MET A 155 -0.39 -10.12 11.96
CA MET A 155 -1.12 -8.89 12.31
C MET A 155 -0.72 -8.32 13.68
N TYR A 156 -0.07 -9.12 14.51
CA TYR A 156 0.44 -8.72 15.81
C TYR A 156 1.81 -7.99 15.72
N VAL A 157 2.44 -7.94 14.54
CA VAL A 157 3.65 -7.16 14.29
C VAL A 157 3.24 -5.72 13.97
N ASN A 158 3.44 -4.82 14.93
CA ASN A 158 3.04 -3.40 14.83
C ASN A 158 3.96 -2.53 13.96
N ASP A 159 4.83 -3.12 13.14
CA ASP A 159 5.66 -2.38 12.19
C ASP A 159 4.95 -2.34 10.82
N TYR A 160 4.31 -1.21 10.58
CA TYR A 160 3.54 -0.88 9.39
C TYR A 160 4.36 -1.06 8.09
N SER A 161 3.74 -1.71 7.09
CA SER A 161 4.11 -1.68 5.66
C SER A 161 5.50 -2.21 5.27
N THR A 162 5.75 -3.50 5.50
CA THR A 162 6.93 -4.15 4.91
C THR A 162 6.69 -4.51 3.45
N ILE A 163 7.47 -3.94 2.54
CA ILE A 163 7.52 -4.41 1.15
C ILE A 163 8.28 -5.72 1.12
N THR A 164 7.62 -6.76 0.62
CA THR A 164 8.14 -8.13 0.54
C THR A 164 8.58 -8.53 -0.86
N PHE A 165 8.28 -7.69 -1.87
CA PHE A 165 8.62 -7.94 -3.26
C PHE A 165 9.82 -7.07 -3.66
N PRO A 166 11.06 -7.60 -3.60
CA PRO A 166 12.23 -6.88 -4.09
C PRO A 166 12.17 -6.62 -5.59
N LYS A 167 11.31 -7.31 -6.34
CA LYS A 167 11.18 -7.10 -7.79
C LYS A 167 9.73 -7.22 -8.28
N VAL A 168 9.34 -6.28 -9.11
CA VAL A 168 8.03 -6.24 -9.78
C VAL A 168 8.25 -6.03 -11.28
N THR A 169 7.62 -6.85 -12.11
CA THR A 169 7.68 -6.70 -13.57
C THR A 169 6.30 -6.38 -14.11
N GLU A 170 6.15 -5.21 -14.74
CA GLU A 170 5.02 -4.88 -15.60
C GLU A 170 5.30 -5.41 -17.00
N GLN A 171 4.46 -6.32 -17.51
CA GLN A 171 4.55 -6.85 -18.88
C GLN A 171 3.46 -6.27 -19.75
N TRP A 172 3.83 -5.72 -20.90
CA TRP A 172 2.91 -5.29 -21.95
C TRP A 172 2.53 -6.48 -22.81
N VAL A 173 1.24 -6.68 -22.97
CA VAL A 173 0.65 -7.82 -23.67
C VAL A 173 -0.29 -7.32 -24.75
N ASP A 174 -0.12 -7.84 -25.96
CA ASP A 174 -0.97 -7.51 -27.10
C ASP A 174 -2.33 -8.22 -27.05
N GLN A 175 -3.16 -7.97 -28.05
CA GLN A 175 -4.51 -8.54 -28.17
C GLN A 175 -4.53 -10.08 -28.27
N ASN A 176 -3.42 -10.69 -28.71
CA ASN A 176 -3.28 -12.14 -28.86
C ASN A 176 -2.68 -12.81 -27.61
N GLY A 177 -2.39 -12.04 -26.55
CA GLY A 177 -1.77 -12.55 -25.34
C GLY A 177 -0.24 -12.66 -25.42
N ILE A 178 0.40 -12.06 -26.42
CA ILE A 178 1.85 -12.10 -26.60
C ILE A 178 2.50 -10.93 -25.85
N VAL A 179 3.55 -11.23 -25.07
CA VAL A 179 4.35 -10.21 -24.38
C VAL A 179 5.20 -9.44 -25.39
N THR A 180 5.02 -8.13 -25.48
CA THR A 180 5.73 -7.25 -26.43
C THR A 180 6.85 -6.45 -25.75
N GLY A 181 6.81 -6.31 -24.44
CA GLY A 181 7.79 -5.54 -23.66
C GLY A 181 7.35 -5.37 -22.22
N GLY A 182 7.93 -4.41 -21.52
CA GLY A 182 7.58 -4.13 -20.14
C GLY A 182 8.57 -3.25 -19.40
N ILE A 183 8.33 -3.13 -18.09
CA ILE A 183 9.18 -2.43 -17.14
C ILE A 183 9.47 -3.35 -15.96
N GLU A 184 10.74 -3.54 -15.64
CA GLU A 184 11.19 -4.24 -14.43
C GLU A 184 11.59 -3.20 -13.37
N HIS A 185 11.10 -3.41 -12.16
CA HIS A 185 11.39 -2.60 -10.99
C HIS A 185 12.10 -3.45 -9.96
N GLU A 186 13.19 -2.95 -9.40
CA GLU A 186 13.92 -3.54 -8.28
C GLU A 186 13.94 -2.55 -7.12
N TYR A 187 13.60 -3.04 -5.93
CA TYR A 187 13.46 -2.24 -4.72
C TYR A 187 14.45 -2.67 -3.64
N MET A 188 14.87 -1.71 -2.82
CA MET A 188 15.48 -2.01 -1.52
C MET A 188 14.51 -2.86 -0.72
N ALA A 189 14.99 -4.02 -0.28
CA ALA A 189 14.30 -4.94 0.60
C ALA A 189 15.26 -5.42 1.68
N GLY A 190 15.09 -4.89 2.89
CA GLY A 190 15.72 -5.33 4.13
C GLY A 190 14.84 -6.33 4.88
N GLY A 191 15.47 -7.21 5.63
CA GLY A 191 14.80 -8.14 6.54
C GLY A 191 14.54 -7.52 7.91
N LYS A 192 13.56 -8.07 8.63
CA LYS A 192 13.38 -7.77 10.05
C LYS A 192 14.18 -8.75 10.90
N SER A 193 14.75 -8.25 11.99
CA SER A 193 15.39 -9.09 13.00
C SER A 193 14.47 -9.25 14.21
N ARG A 194 14.39 -10.45 14.78
CA ARG A 194 13.59 -10.68 15.99
C ARG A 194 14.14 -9.86 17.17
N PRO A 195 13.28 -9.44 18.11
CA PRO A 195 13.74 -8.92 19.40
C PRO A 195 14.67 -9.93 20.05
N VAL A 196 15.75 -9.44 20.66
CA VAL A 196 16.64 -10.27 21.45
C VAL A 196 15.95 -10.50 22.79
N SER A 197 15.40 -11.69 22.98
CA SER A 197 14.89 -12.10 24.28
C SER A 197 16.07 -12.19 25.25
N PHE A 198 15.91 -11.67 26.48
CA PHE A 198 16.88 -11.94 27.54
C PHE A 198 16.71 -13.40 27.98
N GLY A 199 17.31 -14.32 27.23
CA GLY A 199 17.50 -15.68 27.67
C GLY A 199 18.36 -15.69 28.94
N ASN A 200 17.70 -15.92 30.08
CA ASN A 200 18.23 -16.63 31.24
C ASN A 200 19.70 -16.39 31.62
N LYS A 201 20.02 -15.21 32.18
CA LYS A 201 21.29 -15.06 32.93
C LYS A 201 21.18 -14.49 34.34
N VAL A 202 19.97 -14.21 34.85
CA VAL A 202 19.81 -13.72 36.25
C VAL A 202 18.61 -14.36 36.97
N ILE A 203 18.21 -15.58 36.59
CA ILE A 203 17.37 -16.41 37.46
C ILE A 203 18.17 -17.68 37.73
N PRO A 204 18.53 -17.98 39.00
CA PRO A 204 19.39 -19.11 39.34
C PRO A 204 18.72 -20.42 38.93
N ASP A 205 19.54 -21.32 38.38
CA ASP A 205 19.34 -22.74 38.07
C ASP A 205 17.91 -23.32 38.22
N TYR A 206 17.41 -23.89 37.12
CA TYR A 206 16.18 -24.70 36.95
C TYR A 206 14.96 -24.09 36.22
N VAL A 207 15.15 -23.14 35.30
CA VAL A 207 14.16 -22.91 34.22
C VAL A 207 14.89 -23.01 32.88
N HIS A 208 15.05 -24.24 32.40
CA HIS A 208 15.60 -24.52 31.07
C HIS A 208 14.73 -23.91 29.97
N GLU A 209 15.35 -23.05 29.15
CA GLU A 209 15.16 -22.74 27.71
C GLU A 209 13.77 -22.58 27.06
N TYR A 210 12.67 -22.82 27.75
CA TYR A 210 11.33 -22.84 27.17
C TYR A 210 10.42 -21.80 27.82
N SER A 211 10.98 -20.60 28.10
CA SER A 211 10.12 -19.47 28.42
C SER A 211 9.25 -19.19 27.20
N SER A 212 7.94 -19.35 27.42
CA SER A 212 6.85 -19.03 26.50
C SER A 212 7.30 -18.01 25.46
N ALA A 213 7.49 -18.47 24.22
CA ALA A 213 7.69 -17.57 23.11
C ALA A 213 6.58 -16.51 23.21
N ILE A 214 6.96 -15.24 23.37
CA ILE A 214 5.99 -14.15 23.32
C ILE A 214 5.18 -14.41 22.04
N PRO A 215 3.84 -14.48 22.11
CA PRO A 215 3.02 -14.70 20.92
C PRO A 215 3.54 -13.79 19.82
N GLY A 216 3.91 -14.36 18.66
CA GLY A 216 4.61 -13.64 17.59
C GLY A 216 3.98 -12.27 17.38
N GLY A 217 4.66 -11.23 17.85
CA GLY A 217 4.03 -9.95 18.22
C GLY A 217 4.91 -9.07 19.12
N ALA A 218 5.96 -9.62 19.73
CA ALA A 218 7.07 -8.80 20.23
C ALA A 218 7.64 -7.96 19.06
N GLN A 219 7.80 -6.65 19.29
CA GLN A 219 8.24 -5.70 18.27
C GLN A 219 9.60 -6.12 17.70
N SER A 220 9.67 -6.22 16.37
CA SER A 220 10.89 -6.50 15.63
C SER A 220 11.88 -5.36 15.76
N SER A 221 13.17 -5.68 15.67
CA SER A 221 14.13 -4.63 15.34
C SER A 221 13.96 -4.27 13.87
N ASN A 222 13.52 -3.04 13.61
CA ASN A 222 13.10 -2.58 12.28
C ASN A 222 14.33 -2.40 11.37
N GLY A 223 14.66 -3.44 10.60
CA GLY A 223 15.66 -3.40 9.53
C GLY A 223 15.09 -3.00 8.17
N ASP A 224 13.77 -2.81 8.08
CA ASP A 224 13.04 -2.47 6.85
C ASP A 224 12.81 -0.96 6.66
N LEU A 225 13.49 -0.11 7.46
CA LEU A 225 13.45 1.36 7.38
C LEU A 225 13.64 1.91 5.95
N HIS A 226 14.37 1.18 5.11
CA HIS A 226 14.70 1.59 3.75
C HIS A 226 13.93 0.84 2.66
N ASN A 227 12.96 0.00 3.03
CA ASN A 227 12.21 -0.80 2.06
C ASN A 227 11.40 0.09 1.11
N GLY A 228 11.28 -0.36 -0.14
CA GLY A 228 10.47 0.32 -1.16
C GLY A 228 11.16 1.45 -1.91
N LYS A 229 12.42 1.73 -1.60
CA LYS A 229 13.23 2.64 -2.43
C LYS A 229 13.60 1.93 -3.72
N GLU A 230 13.23 2.52 -4.85
CA GLU A 230 13.54 2.01 -6.18
C GLU A 230 15.05 2.01 -6.40
N LEU A 231 15.68 0.85 -6.51
CA LEU A 231 17.10 0.67 -6.81
C LEU A 231 17.35 0.69 -8.31
N THR A 232 16.52 0.00 -9.08
CA THR A 232 16.73 -0.13 -10.52
C THR A 232 15.41 -0.23 -11.26
N THR A 233 15.26 0.52 -12.34
CA THR A 233 14.15 0.39 -13.27
C THR A 233 14.68 0.09 -14.67
N ARG A 234 14.19 -0.95 -15.33
CA ARG A 234 14.59 -1.32 -16.69
C ARG A 234 13.39 -1.41 -17.61
N THR A 235 13.38 -0.61 -18.68
CA THR A 235 12.36 -0.76 -19.74
C THR A 235 12.90 -1.72 -20.79
N PHE A 236 12.10 -2.70 -21.19
CA PHE A 236 12.48 -3.69 -22.20
C PHE A 236 11.42 -3.85 -23.29
N LYS A 237 11.88 -4.32 -24.45
CA LYS A 237 11.03 -4.83 -25.53
C LYS A 237 11.38 -6.27 -25.86
N MET A 238 10.42 -7.00 -26.39
CA MET A 238 10.63 -8.34 -26.93
C MET A 238 10.94 -8.24 -28.44
N VAL A 239 12.02 -8.87 -28.88
CA VAL A 239 12.35 -9.07 -30.30
C VAL A 239 12.31 -10.57 -30.55
N GLY A 240 11.17 -11.06 -31.03
CA GLY A 240 10.85 -12.48 -30.99
C GLY A 240 10.74 -12.95 -29.53
N GLN A 241 11.54 -13.94 -29.14
CA GLN A 241 11.62 -14.42 -27.76
C GLN A 241 12.74 -13.77 -26.94
N VAL A 242 13.51 -12.86 -27.54
CA VAL A 242 14.66 -12.23 -26.89
C VAL A 242 14.26 -10.92 -26.25
N LYS A 243 14.50 -10.80 -24.94
CA LYS A 243 14.37 -9.53 -24.21
C LYS A 243 15.53 -8.59 -24.55
N ARG A 244 15.22 -7.34 -24.91
CA ARG A 244 16.20 -6.26 -25.10
C ARG A 244 15.84 -5.05 -24.25
N TYR A 245 16.79 -4.55 -23.47
CA TYR A 245 16.59 -3.34 -22.68
C TYR A 245 16.72 -2.10 -23.57
N MET A 246 15.77 -1.17 -23.39
CA MET A 246 15.70 0.13 -24.06
C MET A 246 16.22 1.24 -23.15
N SER A 247 16.04 1.08 -21.84
CA SER A 247 16.62 1.96 -20.84
C SER A 247 16.81 1.24 -19.52
N GLU A 248 17.77 1.72 -18.73
CA GLU A 248 18.03 1.34 -17.36
C GLU A 248 18.26 2.61 -16.53
N THR A 249 17.62 2.70 -15.37
CA THR A 249 17.87 3.72 -14.36
C THR A 249 18.32 3.02 -13.09
N VAL A 250 19.47 3.39 -12.55
CA VAL A 250 20.03 2.87 -11.29
C VAL A 250 20.13 4.00 -10.29
N ASN A 251 19.59 3.81 -9.09
CA ASN A 251 19.65 4.74 -7.98
C ASN A 251 20.63 4.24 -6.92
N HIS A 252 21.55 5.11 -6.51
CA HIS A 252 22.49 4.87 -5.43
C HIS A 252 22.09 5.68 -4.20
N TYR A 253 21.97 4.99 -3.07
CA TYR A 253 21.60 5.56 -1.79
C TYR A 253 22.70 5.35 -0.76
N SER A 254 22.85 6.30 0.16
CA SER A 254 23.65 6.13 1.37
C SER A 254 22.91 6.66 2.59
N THR A 255 23.33 6.19 3.77
CA THR A 255 22.81 6.66 5.06
C THR A 255 23.62 7.85 5.54
N GLU A 256 22.98 8.90 6.05
CA GLU A 256 23.64 10.03 6.68
C GLU A 256 23.94 9.71 8.16
N PRO A 257 25.20 9.43 8.54
CA PRO A 257 25.51 8.89 9.88
C PRO A 257 25.16 9.85 11.01
N SER A 258 25.22 11.16 10.75
CA SER A 258 24.89 12.20 11.75
C SER A 258 23.41 12.19 12.17
N THR A 259 22.54 11.56 11.38
CA THR A 259 21.11 11.42 11.65
C THR A 259 20.74 10.07 12.25
N ALA A 260 21.71 9.18 12.43
CA ALA A 260 21.47 7.85 12.94
C ALA A 260 21.00 7.90 14.40
N PHE A 261 19.87 7.28 14.65
CA PHE A 261 19.24 7.12 15.94
C PHE A 261 18.92 5.64 16.15
N THR A 262 19.26 5.15 17.35
CA THR A 262 18.90 3.80 17.80
C THR A 262 18.14 3.95 19.11
N GLY A 263 16.82 3.80 19.05
CA GLY A 263 15.98 3.74 20.23
C GLY A 263 15.97 2.33 20.79
N THR A 264 16.17 2.18 22.09
CA THR A 264 16.05 0.89 22.79
C THR A 264 14.70 0.83 23.49
N TYR A 265 13.95 -0.23 23.26
CA TYR A 265 12.60 -0.41 23.79
C TYR A 265 12.42 -1.80 24.36
N TYR A 266 11.36 -1.97 25.14
CA TYR A 266 11.05 -3.21 25.85
C TYR A 266 9.58 -3.55 25.69
N ALA A 267 9.30 -4.77 25.22
CA ALA A 267 7.98 -5.37 25.29
C ALA A 267 7.87 -6.15 26.61
N VAL A 268 6.81 -5.91 27.38
CA VAL A 268 6.56 -6.56 28.67
C VAL A 268 5.23 -7.30 28.59
N GLN A 269 5.25 -8.60 28.88
CA GLN A 269 4.06 -9.44 28.94
C GLN A 269 3.90 -9.98 30.36
N GLN A 270 2.69 -9.88 30.90
CA GLN A 270 2.31 -10.55 32.14
C GLN A 270 1.82 -11.97 31.82
N LEU A 271 2.45 -12.98 32.41
CA LEU A 271 2.03 -14.38 32.35
C LEU A 271 1.01 -14.62 33.46
N ILE A 272 -0.21 -14.99 33.06
CA ILE A 272 -1.26 -15.39 33.99
C ILE A 272 -1.38 -16.91 33.92
N SER A 273 -0.76 -17.61 34.87
CA SER A 273 -0.94 -19.05 35.03
C SER A 273 -2.27 -19.33 35.73
N ARG A 274 -3.19 -20.06 35.07
CA ARG A 274 -4.39 -20.61 35.73
C ARG A 274 -4.06 -22.01 36.24
N PRO A 275 -4.25 -22.31 37.53
CA PRO A 275 -3.97 -23.65 38.04
C PRO A 275 -5.05 -24.61 37.52
N TYR A 276 -4.62 -25.73 36.96
CA TYR A 276 -5.49 -26.89 36.78
C TYR A 276 -5.77 -27.50 38.15
N TYR A 277 -7.01 -27.95 38.33
CA TYR A 277 -7.60 -28.58 39.52
C TYR A 277 -6.59 -29.07 40.59
N GLY A 278 -6.66 -28.48 41.79
CA GLY A 278 -6.40 -29.23 43.03
C GLY A 278 -5.18 -28.89 43.88
N TYR A 279 -4.63 -27.67 43.86
CA TYR A 279 -3.60 -27.26 44.85
C TYR A 279 -3.92 -25.94 45.57
N GLU A 280 -3.37 -25.86 46.79
CA GLU A 280 -3.90 -25.22 48.00
C GLU A 280 -4.15 -23.70 47.94
N ALA A 281 -5.24 -23.28 48.58
CA ALA A 281 -5.52 -21.88 48.87
C ALA A 281 -4.46 -21.31 49.82
N GLY A 282 -3.64 -20.36 49.36
CA GLY A 282 -2.73 -19.60 50.23
C GLY A 282 -1.37 -19.20 49.65
N VAL A 283 -0.99 -19.68 48.46
CA VAL A 283 0.28 -19.25 47.84
C VAL A 283 0.07 -17.90 47.13
N PRO A 284 0.80 -16.82 47.49
CA PRO A 284 0.72 -15.55 46.77
C PRO A 284 1.20 -15.76 45.33
N TYR A 285 0.34 -15.49 44.36
CA TYR A 285 0.74 -15.46 42.95
C TYR A 285 1.76 -14.35 42.72
N PHE A 286 2.96 -14.70 42.29
CA PHE A 286 3.81 -13.75 41.57
C PHE A 286 3.35 -13.76 40.12
N ALA A 287 3.01 -12.59 39.58
CA ALA A 287 2.83 -12.45 38.15
C ALA A 287 4.23 -12.54 37.51
N ASP A 288 4.51 -13.61 36.77
CA ASP A 288 5.74 -13.70 35.99
C ASP A 288 5.64 -12.71 34.84
N TYR A 289 6.65 -11.86 34.67
CA TYR A 289 6.74 -10.94 33.55
C TYR A 289 7.82 -11.42 32.58
N ASN A 290 7.46 -11.57 31.31
CA ASN A 290 8.43 -11.74 30.24
C ASN A 290 8.78 -10.36 29.66
N VAL A 291 10.08 -10.05 29.57
CA VAL A 291 10.58 -8.78 29.04
C VAL A 291 11.50 -9.06 27.85
N SER A 292 11.18 -8.48 26.69
CA SER A 292 11.99 -8.57 25.47
C SER A 292 12.45 -7.21 25.01
N ARG A 293 13.74 -7.09 24.66
CA ARG A 293 14.32 -5.86 24.14
C ARG A 293 14.29 -5.84 22.61
N TYR A 294 13.94 -4.70 22.04
CA TYR A 294 14.01 -4.45 20.61
C TYR A 294 14.57 -3.06 20.31
N TYR A 295 15.02 -2.87 19.07
CA TYR A 295 15.60 -1.62 18.61
C TYR A 295 14.72 -0.98 17.53
N VAL A 296 14.51 0.32 17.62
CA VAL A 296 14.00 1.10 16.48
C VAL A 296 15.17 1.89 15.93
N TYR A 297 15.52 1.60 14.68
CA TYR A 297 16.53 2.34 13.95
C TYR A 297 15.84 3.45 13.15
N SER A 298 16.44 4.63 13.15
CA SER A 298 16.10 5.70 12.25
C SER A 298 17.39 6.32 11.74
N ASN A 299 17.48 6.57 10.44
CA ASN A 299 18.52 7.36 9.85
C ASN A 299 17.94 7.96 8.56
N TRP A 300 18.59 8.99 8.06
CA TRP A 300 18.24 9.56 6.77
C TRP A 300 18.97 8.81 5.66
N LEU A 301 18.20 8.14 4.81
CA LEU A 301 18.67 7.58 3.56
C LEU A 301 18.56 8.62 2.45
N LYS A 302 19.70 9.08 1.95
CA LYS A 302 19.80 10.07 0.87
C LYS A 302 20.01 9.37 -0.47
N LEU A 303 19.33 9.87 -1.50
CA LEU A 303 19.63 9.53 -2.89
C LEU A 303 20.88 10.32 -3.26
N ASP A 304 22.00 9.65 -3.54
CA ASP A 304 23.27 10.29 -3.87
C ASP A 304 23.39 10.48 -5.38
N GLU A 305 23.01 9.45 -6.13
CA GLU A 305 23.21 9.41 -7.57
C GLU A 305 22.10 8.63 -8.27
N THR A 306 21.70 9.11 -9.45
CA THR A 306 20.85 8.38 -10.39
C THR A 306 21.57 8.30 -11.73
N ILE A 307 21.84 7.09 -12.20
CA ILE A 307 22.44 6.83 -13.51
C ILE A 307 21.32 6.34 -14.44
N THR A 308 21.12 7.01 -15.56
CA THR A 308 20.19 6.59 -16.61
C THR A 308 20.96 6.26 -17.87
N THR A 309 20.80 5.04 -18.35
CA THR A 309 21.37 4.54 -19.61
C THR A 309 20.24 4.29 -20.59
N THR A 310 20.28 4.90 -21.77
CA THR A 310 19.35 4.62 -22.88
C THR A 310 20.09 3.83 -23.96
N TYR A 311 19.47 2.78 -24.47
CA TYR A 311 20.04 1.92 -25.50
C TYR A 311 19.39 2.19 -26.85
N THR A 312 20.21 2.34 -27.90
CA THR A 312 19.72 2.36 -29.27
C THR A 312 19.41 0.95 -29.76
N ASP A 313 18.66 0.84 -30.85
CA ASP A 313 18.38 -0.47 -31.47
C ASP A 313 19.64 -1.18 -31.98
N ALA A 314 20.70 -0.43 -32.24
CA ALA A 314 22.02 -0.94 -32.60
C ALA A 314 22.84 -1.41 -31.38
N GLY A 315 22.35 -1.21 -30.15
CA GLY A 315 23.02 -1.58 -28.90
C GLY A 315 23.97 -0.52 -28.35
N GLU A 316 23.98 0.69 -28.91
CA GLU A 316 24.79 1.79 -28.38
C GLU A 316 24.14 2.35 -27.09
N ALA A 317 24.96 2.72 -26.12
CA ALA A 317 24.49 3.24 -24.83
C ALA A 317 24.75 4.75 -24.71
N LEU A 318 23.71 5.49 -24.33
CA LEU A 318 23.78 6.91 -23.96
C LEU A 318 23.51 7.03 -22.47
N GLN A 319 24.53 7.43 -21.72
CA GLN A 319 24.43 7.56 -20.27
C GLN A 319 24.26 9.02 -19.85
N GLN A 320 23.44 9.22 -18.82
CA GLN A 320 23.27 10.47 -18.10
C GLN A 320 23.32 10.19 -16.60
N THR A 321 24.10 10.98 -15.86
CA THR A 321 24.25 10.82 -14.40
C THR A 321 23.72 12.06 -13.69
N GLN A 322 22.90 11.88 -12.67
CA GLN A 322 22.46 12.93 -11.76
C GLN A 322 23.07 12.72 -10.38
N GLN A 323 23.71 13.75 -9.82
CA GLN A 323 24.29 13.73 -8.48
C GLN A 323 23.58 14.75 -7.60
N PHE A 324 23.17 14.32 -6.41
CA PHE A 324 22.36 15.10 -5.48
C PHE A 324 23.22 15.58 -4.30
N GLN A 325 23.06 16.85 -3.93
CA GLN A 325 23.70 17.45 -2.77
C GLN A 325 22.67 18.07 -1.85
N TYR A 326 22.96 18.00 -0.55
CA TYR A 326 22.06 18.39 0.52
C TYR A 326 22.81 19.27 1.52
N ALA A 327 22.85 20.58 1.27
CA ALA A 327 23.66 21.49 2.07
C ALA A 327 23.02 21.90 3.41
N ASN A 328 21.72 21.62 3.60
CA ASN A 328 20.98 22.02 4.78
C ASN A 328 20.36 20.80 5.47
N THR A 329 20.94 20.44 6.62
CA THR A 329 20.54 19.28 7.43
C THR A 329 19.25 19.49 8.20
N THR A 330 18.73 20.72 8.28
CA THR A 330 17.46 21.01 8.97
C THR A 330 16.25 20.53 8.16
N HIS A 331 16.28 20.71 6.84
CA HIS A 331 15.17 20.29 5.96
C HIS A 331 15.48 19.05 5.12
N MET A 332 16.76 18.64 5.01
CA MET A 332 17.17 17.38 4.35
C MET A 332 16.68 17.23 2.90
N GLN A 333 16.49 18.34 2.19
CA GLN A 333 16.03 18.36 0.80
C GLN A 333 17.21 18.62 -0.16
N PRO A 334 17.19 18.09 -1.40
CA PRO A 334 18.25 18.36 -2.37
C PRO A 334 18.36 19.86 -2.65
N THR A 335 19.48 20.47 -2.27
CA THR A 335 19.76 21.90 -2.54
C THR A 335 20.42 22.09 -3.90
N LEU A 336 21.09 21.06 -4.41
CA LEU A 336 21.75 21.10 -5.70
C LEU A 336 21.70 19.72 -6.37
N VAL A 337 21.39 19.70 -7.67
CA VAL A 337 21.42 18.49 -8.51
C VAL A 337 22.29 18.78 -9.73
N LYS A 338 23.42 18.07 -9.87
CA LYS A 338 24.27 18.13 -11.07
C LYS A 338 23.86 17.02 -12.03
N THR A 339 23.74 17.34 -13.30
CA THR A 339 23.43 16.39 -14.36
C THR A 339 24.54 16.40 -15.39
N PHE A 340 25.17 15.25 -15.60
CA PHE A 340 26.19 14.99 -16.62
C PHE A 340 25.51 14.25 -17.77
N ASN A 341 25.56 14.78 -18.99
CA ASN A 341 25.06 14.05 -20.16
C ASN A 341 26.18 13.21 -20.81
N SER A 342 25.83 12.46 -21.86
CA SER A 342 26.78 11.58 -22.59
C SER A 342 27.92 12.32 -23.31
N LYS A 343 27.92 13.66 -23.31
CA LYS A 343 28.98 14.52 -23.84
C LYS A 343 29.76 15.22 -22.72
N GLU A 344 29.63 14.75 -21.49
CA GLU A 344 30.24 15.33 -20.28
C GLU A 344 29.82 16.79 -20.01
N GLN A 345 28.72 17.25 -20.63
CA GLN A 345 28.19 18.57 -20.37
C GLN A 345 27.42 18.56 -19.06
N ILE A 346 27.55 19.65 -18.30
CA ILE A 346 27.07 19.76 -16.94
C ILE A 346 25.94 20.77 -16.90
N LYS A 347 24.76 20.29 -16.49
CA LYS A 347 23.62 21.11 -16.11
C LYS A 347 23.41 21.02 -14.61
N THR A 348 23.24 22.15 -13.94
CA THR A 348 22.99 22.18 -12.50
C THR A 348 21.63 22.77 -12.21
N VAL A 349 20.89 22.14 -11.29
CA VAL A 349 19.66 22.66 -10.70
C VAL A 349 19.95 23.05 -9.25
N ILE A 350 19.63 24.27 -8.86
CA ILE A 350 19.79 24.79 -7.51
C ILE A 350 18.39 25.05 -6.96
N ASN A 351 18.06 24.43 -5.83
CA ASN A 351 16.78 24.62 -5.14
C ASN A 351 17.00 25.43 -3.87
N LYS A 352 16.13 26.42 -3.65
CA LYS A 352 16.02 27.17 -2.40
C LYS A 352 14.66 26.95 -1.76
N TYR A 353 14.66 26.88 -0.46
CA TYR A 353 13.54 26.53 0.42
C TYR A 353 13.20 27.71 1.34
N PRO A 354 12.15 27.62 2.18
CA PRO A 354 11.73 28.74 3.03
C PRO A 354 12.84 29.27 3.96
N HIS A 355 13.78 28.41 4.39
CA HIS A 355 14.94 28.81 5.18
C HIS A 355 15.83 29.85 4.47
N ASP A 356 16.01 29.74 3.15
CA ASP A 356 16.83 30.67 2.36
C ASP A 356 16.20 32.07 2.27
N PHE A 357 14.91 32.19 2.59
CA PHE A 357 14.13 33.42 2.53
C PHE A 357 13.56 33.85 3.88
N ALA A 358 14.01 33.26 4.99
CA ALA A 358 13.39 33.42 6.32
C ALA A 358 13.28 34.89 6.79
N ALA A 359 14.14 35.78 6.30
CA ALA A 359 14.10 37.22 6.58
C ALA A 359 12.95 37.97 5.86
N THR A 360 12.26 37.33 4.92
CA THR A 360 11.15 37.89 4.15
C THR A 360 9.85 37.18 4.54
N ALA A 361 8.79 37.94 4.81
CA ALA A 361 7.47 37.35 5.05
C ALA A 361 6.93 36.71 3.76
N PRO A 362 6.25 35.55 3.83
CA PRO A 362 5.88 34.81 5.03
C PRO A 362 6.88 33.70 5.43
N TYR A 363 8.05 33.61 4.80
CA TYR A 363 8.92 32.42 4.87
C TYR A 363 9.48 32.14 6.27
N GLY A 364 9.75 33.17 7.07
CA GLY A 364 10.14 32.98 8.48
C GLY A 364 9.06 32.26 9.30
N ASP A 365 7.78 32.60 9.08
CA ASP A 365 6.66 31.94 9.74
C ASP A 365 6.39 30.54 9.17
N MET A 366 6.65 30.33 7.88
CA MET A 366 6.61 28.99 7.28
C MET A 366 7.64 28.08 7.97
N VAL A 367 8.88 28.56 8.16
CA VAL A 367 9.93 27.84 8.88
C VAL A 367 9.52 27.55 10.32
N SER A 368 9.02 28.54 11.07
CA SER A 368 8.64 28.35 12.48
C SER A 368 7.48 27.35 12.66
N ARG A 369 6.64 27.20 11.63
CA ARG A 369 5.54 26.22 11.58
C ARG A 369 5.92 24.92 10.84
N HIS A 370 7.21 24.67 10.62
CA HIS A 370 7.75 23.46 9.98
C HIS A 370 7.29 23.20 8.53
N ILE A 371 6.90 24.27 7.82
CA ILE A 371 6.61 24.23 6.38
C ILE A 371 7.92 24.54 5.65
N ILE A 372 8.76 23.52 5.49
CA ILE A 372 10.17 23.67 5.06
C ILE A 372 10.52 22.94 3.76
N THR A 373 9.63 22.10 3.25
CA THR A 373 9.82 21.32 2.01
C THR A 373 9.45 22.02 0.70
N PRO A 374 8.60 23.08 0.65
CA PRO A 374 8.28 23.71 -0.63
C PRO A 374 9.52 24.35 -1.27
N VAL A 375 9.79 24.03 -2.53
CA VAL A 375 10.81 24.74 -3.32
C VAL A 375 10.28 26.14 -3.63
N VAL A 376 10.88 27.16 -3.02
CA VAL A 376 10.49 28.57 -3.21
C VAL A 376 11.09 29.11 -4.50
N GLU A 377 12.34 28.77 -4.80
CA GLU A 377 13.04 29.20 -6.00
C GLU A 377 13.90 28.06 -6.55
N GLN A 378 13.84 27.83 -7.86
CA GLN A 378 14.67 26.89 -8.58
C GLN A 378 15.41 27.61 -9.70
N THR A 379 16.72 27.41 -9.80
CA THR A 379 17.56 27.95 -10.88
C THR A 379 18.25 26.82 -11.62
N GLN A 380 18.22 26.86 -12.95
CA GLN A 380 18.93 25.91 -13.82
C GLN A 380 20.10 26.63 -14.50
N ARG A 381 21.29 26.02 -14.48
CA ARG A 381 22.51 26.58 -15.09
C ARG A 381 23.18 25.57 -16.01
N ASN A 382 23.85 26.08 -17.03
CA ASN A 382 24.82 25.32 -17.82
C ASN A 382 26.21 25.61 -17.26
N GLU A 383 26.79 24.66 -16.50
CA GLU A 383 28.13 24.85 -15.96
C GLU A 383 29.21 24.74 -17.03
N SER A 384 28.94 24.04 -18.14
CA SER A 384 29.86 23.93 -19.27
C SER A 384 30.01 25.22 -20.08
N ILE A 385 29.14 26.22 -19.87
CA ILE A 385 29.18 27.52 -20.56
C ILE A 385 29.14 28.64 -19.51
N LEU A 386 30.25 28.83 -18.78
CA LEU A 386 30.45 29.96 -17.85
C LEU A 386 29.33 30.14 -16.81
N LEU A 387 28.76 29.04 -16.30
CA LEU A 387 27.65 29.05 -15.34
C LEU A 387 26.40 29.80 -15.83
N GLN A 388 26.18 29.86 -17.15
CA GLN A 388 25.05 30.56 -17.75
C GLN A 388 23.73 30.06 -17.15
N GLU A 389 22.92 30.98 -16.63
CA GLU A 389 21.55 30.68 -16.21
C GLU A 389 20.69 30.36 -17.43
N LEU A 390 20.06 29.18 -17.41
CA LEU A 390 19.18 28.71 -18.47
C LEU A 390 17.72 29.07 -18.19
N ALA A 391 17.31 28.89 -16.93
CA ALA A 391 15.95 29.16 -16.48
C ALA A 391 15.91 29.39 -14.97
N ARG A 392 14.91 30.13 -14.52
CA ARG A 392 14.57 30.30 -13.11
C ARG A 392 13.07 30.22 -12.93
N THR A 393 12.62 29.62 -11.84
CA THR A 393 11.22 29.60 -11.43
C THR A 393 11.13 29.96 -9.95
N LYS A 394 10.14 30.76 -9.58
CA LYS A 394 9.89 31.17 -8.20
C LYS A 394 8.41 31.09 -7.88
N THR A 395 8.08 30.43 -6.78
CA THR A 395 6.72 30.44 -6.20
C THR A 395 6.71 31.46 -5.06
N ASN A 396 5.96 32.53 -5.22
CA ASN A 396 5.80 33.56 -4.20
C ASN A 396 4.66 33.17 -3.27
N TYR A 397 4.94 33.05 -1.97
CA TYR A 397 3.92 32.75 -0.97
C TYR A 397 3.41 34.03 -0.30
N SER A 398 2.15 33.99 0.14
CA SER A 398 1.51 35.03 0.95
C SER A 398 0.69 34.42 2.07
N TYR A 399 0.29 35.24 3.03
CA TYR A 399 -0.68 34.84 4.04
C TYR A 399 -2.09 34.69 3.45
N LEU A 400 -2.87 33.80 4.05
CA LEU A 400 -4.30 33.65 3.82
C LEU A 400 -5.05 33.79 5.16
N GLY A 401 -6.22 34.44 5.10
CA GLY A 401 -7.02 34.74 6.28
C GLY A 401 -6.31 35.74 7.21
N GLN A 402 -6.53 35.62 8.52
CA GLN A 402 -5.83 36.42 9.54
C GLN A 402 -4.42 35.87 9.81
N ASN A 403 -3.62 35.63 8.76
CA ASN A 403 -2.27 35.07 8.82
C ASN A 403 -2.18 33.66 9.48
N THR A 404 -3.25 32.89 9.39
CA THR A 404 -3.31 31.52 9.93
C THR A 404 -2.81 30.49 8.93
N LEU A 405 -2.93 30.76 7.62
CA LEU A 405 -2.53 29.85 6.55
C LEU A 405 -1.55 30.55 5.58
N PHE A 406 -0.82 29.74 4.83
CA PHE A 406 0.04 30.20 3.73
C PHE A 406 -0.49 29.67 2.42
N ARG A 407 -0.37 30.47 1.37
CA ARG A 407 -0.78 30.10 0.02
C ARG A 407 0.25 30.57 -0.99
N ALA A 408 0.31 29.88 -2.13
CA ALA A 408 0.93 30.47 -3.31
C ALA A 408 0.12 31.71 -3.72
N ALA A 409 0.80 32.83 -3.94
CA ALA A 409 0.21 34.05 -4.49
C ALA A 409 0.45 34.12 -6.00
N SER A 410 1.65 33.74 -6.43
CA SER A 410 2.01 33.67 -7.84
C SER A 410 3.14 32.69 -8.08
N ILE A 411 3.27 32.25 -9.33
CA ILE A 411 4.47 31.59 -9.84
C ILE A 411 5.00 32.46 -10.96
N ALA A 412 6.32 32.66 -10.97
CA ALA A 412 7.01 33.43 -11.99
C ALA A 412 8.19 32.62 -12.54
N SER A 413 8.53 32.87 -13.80
CA SER A 413 9.66 32.23 -14.47
C SER A 413 10.45 33.20 -15.33
N SER A 414 11.71 32.86 -15.59
CA SER A 414 12.55 33.53 -16.57
C SER A 414 13.42 32.53 -17.32
N ILE A 415 13.93 32.96 -18.47
CA ILE A 415 14.87 32.22 -19.30
C ILE A 415 16.13 33.04 -19.49
N LYS A 416 17.27 32.35 -19.65
CA LYS A 416 18.57 32.97 -19.99
C LYS A 416 19.03 34.09 -19.03
N GLY A 417 18.61 34.04 -17.77
CA GLY A 417 18.97 35.05 -16.75
C GLY A 417 18.22 36.38 -16.86
N ASN A 418 17.16 36.45 -17.67
CA ASN A 418 16.27 37.62 -17.70
C ASN A 418 15.50 37.77 -16.38
N ASP A 419 14.81 38.91 -16.24
CA ASP A 419 13.90 39.17 -15.13
C ASP A 419 12.74 38.16 -15.09
N LEU A 420 12.25 37.90 -13.88
CA LEU A 420 11.12 37.00 -13.64
C LEU A 420 9.83 37.63 -14.14
N GLU A 421 9.09 36.88 -14.95
CA GLU A 421 7.75 37.23 -15.43
C GLU A 421 6.71 36.31 -14.78
N THR A 422 5.57 36.87 -14.38
CA THR A 422 4.51 36.09 -13.73
C THR A 422 3.88 35.11 -14.73
N ASP A 423 3.89 33.82 -14.38
CA ASP A 423 3.23 32.74 -15.13
C ASP A 423 1.77 32.58 -14.73
N VAL A 424 1.49 32.72 -13.44
CA VAL A 424 0.15 32.59 -12.87
C VAL A 424 0.03 33.46 -11.62
N SER A 425 -1.11 34.11 -11.48
CA SER A 425 -1.58 34.78 -10.27
C SER A 425 -2.72 33.98 -9.66
N PHE A 426 -2.63 33.60 -8.39
CA PHE A 426 -3.72 32.95 -7.67
C PHE A 426 -4.57 34.00 -6.97
N ASP A 427 -5.63 34.42 -7.65
CA ASP A 427 -6.38 35.63 -7.32
C ASP A 427 -7.32 35.45 -6.11
N GLN A 428 -7.92 34.27 -5.97
CA GLN A 428 -8.94 34.01 -4.94
C GLN A 428 -8.83 32.61 -4.35
N TYR A 429 -9.09 32.55 -3.04
CA TYR A 429 -9.13 31.34 -2.24
C TYR A 429 -10.36 31.35 -1.36
N ASP A 430 -10.86 30.17 -0.99
CA ASP A 430 -11.85 30.06 0.08
C ASP A 430 -11.19 30.06 1.47
N ASP A 431 -12.03 29.97 2.51
CA ASP A 431 -11.65 29.87 3.92
C ASP A 431 -10.98 28.55 4.32
N LYS A 432 -10.95 27.54 3.44
CA LYS A 432 -10.24 26.28 3.62
C LYS A 432 -8.88 26.26 2.92
N GLY A 433 -8.54 27.32 2.19
CA GLY A 433 -7.30 27.39 1.42
C GLY A 433 -7.38 26.74 0.05
N ASN A 434 -8.59 26.45 -0.42
CA ASN A 434 -8.78 25.97 -1.79
C ASN A 434 -8.72 27.14 -2.78
N VAL A 435 -8.06 26.93 -3.92
CA VAL A 435 -8.04 27.91 -5.01
C VAL A 435 -9.44 28.02 -5.61
N LEU A 436 -10.02 29.22 -5.59
CA LEU A 436 -11.26 29.53 -6.29
C LEU A 436 -10.99 30.07 -7.69
N GLN A 437 -9.90 30.83 -7.86
CA GLN A 437 -9.56 31.45 -9.13
C GLN A 437 -8.05 31.66 -9.27
N TYR A 438 -7.53 31.45 -10.47
CA TYR A 438 -6.23 31.95 -10.90
C TYR A 438 -6.30 32.53 -12.32
N THR A 439 -5.35 33.41 -12.64
CA THR A 439 -5.16 34.00 -13.96
C THR A 439 -3.80 33.57 -14.51
N GLY A 440 -3.80 32.93 -15.69
CA GLY A 440 -2.57 32.54 -16.38
C GLY A 440 -1.87 33.73 -17.05
N ARG A 441 -0.64 33.53 -17.51
CA ARG A 441 0.16 34.53 -18.25
C ARG A 441 -0.53 35.02 -19.52
N ASP A 442 -1.35 34.17 -20.13
CA ASP A 442 -2.19 34.50 -21.28
C ASP A 442 -3.39 35.41 -20.93
N GLY A 443 -3.56 35.74 -19.65
CA GLY A 443 -4.71 36.50 -19.14
C GLY A 443 -5.98 35.66 -19.02
N VAL A 444 -5.93 34.36 -19.30
CA VAL A 444 -7.10 33.48 -19.22
C VAL A 444 -7.36 33.10 -17.77
N ILE A 445 -8.56 33.41 -17.31
CA ILE A 445 -9.02 33.07 -15.98
C ILE A 445 -9.45 31.60 -15.93
N THR A 446 -9.01 30.87 -14.91
CA THR A 446 -9.53 29.56 -14.55
C THR A 446 -10.07 29.61 -13.13
N CYS A 447 -11.30 29.17 -12.93
CA CYS A 447 -11.91 29.07 -11.60
C CYS A 447 -12.42 27.66 -11.28
N PHE A 448 -12.60 27.42 -9.98
CA PHE A 448 -13.08 26.15 -9.44
C PHE A 448 -14.26 26.36 -8.53
N VAL A 449 -15.29 25.52 -8.67
CA VAL A 449 -16.37 25.38 -7.69
C VAL A 449 -16.07 24.15 -6.85
N TRP A 450 -16.10 24.33 -5.53
CA TRP A 450 -15.86 23.26 -4.55
C TRP A 450 -17.17 22.80 -3.92
N GLY A 451 -17.37 21.49 -3.89
CA GLY A 451 -18.55 20.84 -3.32
C GLY A 451 -18.20 19.94 -2.15
N TYR A 452 -19.17 19.16 -1.67
CA TYR A 452 -19.02 18.29 -0.49
C TYR A 452 -18.45 19.05 0.71
N ASN A 453 -19.02 20.22 0.99
CA ASN A 453 -18.55 21.16 2.01
C ASN A 453 -17.07 21.55 1.84
N LYS A 454 -16.71 21.97 0.61
CA LYS A 454 -15.36 22.42 0.21
C LYS A 454 -14.26 21.35 0.25
N GLN A 455 -14.63 20.07 0.17
CA GLN A 455 -13.66 18.96 0.18
C GLN A 455 -13.13 18.59 -1.20
N PHE A 456 -13.96 18.73 -2.25
CA PHE A 456 -13.60 18.31 -3.61
C PHE A 456 -13.96 19.37 -4.65
N PRO A 457 -13.12 19.58 -5.68
CA PRO A 457 -13.47 20.43 -6.81
C PRO A 457 -14.53 19.72 -7.65
N VAL A 458 -15.71 20.32 -7.79
CA VAL A 458 -16.83 19.74 -8.55
C VAL A 458 -17.01 20.37 -9.92
N ALA A 459 -16.42 21.55 -10.16
CA ALA A 459 -16.31 22.12 -11.50
C ALA A 459 -15.00 22.89 -11.69
N LYS A 460 -14.39 22.73 -12.86
CA LYS A 460 -13.31 23.57 -13.39
C LYS A 460 -13.87 24.37 -14.56
N ILE A 461 -13.74 25.68 -14.52
CA ILE A 461 -14.26 26.61 -15.52
C ILE A 461 -13.12 27.44 -16.08
N ILE A 462 -12.92 27.42 -17.40
CA ILE A 462 -11.89 28.20 -18.10
C ILE A 462 -12.57 29.33 -18.88
N GLY A 463 -12.10 30.55 -18.75
CA GLY A 463 -12.55 31.74 -19.50
C GLY A 463 -13.57 32.62 -18.78
N LYS A 464 -13.91 32.36 -17.52
CA LYS A 464 -14.87 33.18 -16.75
C LYS A 464 -14.47 33.33 -15.28
N ALA A 465 -14.72 34.51 -14.72
CA ALA A 465 -14.42 34.82 -13.32
C ALA A 465 -15.34 34.07 -12.36
N TYR A 466 -14.83 33.70 -11.18
CA TYR A 466 -15.56 32.92 -10.19
C TYR A 466 -16.87 33.60 -9.76
N VAL A 467 -16.82 34.92 -9.53
CA VAL A 467 -18.01 35.70 -9.13
C VAL A 467 -19.11 35.67 -10.19
N ASP A 468 -18.73 35.71 -11.47
CA ASP A 468 -19.67 35.63 -12.59
C ASP A 468 -20.26 34.23 -12.71
N VAL A 469 -19.44 33.19 -12.54
CA VAL A 469 -19.92 31.79 -12.53
C VAL A 469 -21.01 31.60 -11.48
N ILE A 470 -20.79 32.06 -10.24
CA ILE A 470 -21.77 31.90 -9.17
C ILE A 470 -23.02 32.75 -9.42
N ASN A 471 -22.86 34.02 -9.80
CA ASN A 471 -23.99 34.94 -9.94
C ASN A 471 -24.86 34.68 -11.19
N GLN A 472 -24.26 34.22 -12.29
CA GLN A 472 -24.95 34.09 -13.58
C GLN A 472 -25.50 32.68 -13.85
N SER A 473 -24.95 31.64 -13.22
CA SER A 473 -25.41 30.25 -13.45
C SER A 473 -26.70 29.91 -12.71
N GLY A 474 -27.02 30.59 -11.61
CA GLY A 474 -28.09 30.17 -10.70
C GLY A 474 -27.78 28.85 -9.97
N VAL A 475 -26.49 28.53 -9.81
CA VAL A 475 -26.05 27.35 -9.06
C VAL A 475 -26.39 27.48 -7.57
N ASN A 476 -27.00 26.45 -7.00
CA ASN A 476 -27.37 26.35 -5.60
C ASN A 476 -26.25 25.68 -4.81
N MET A 477 -25.48 26.50 -4.09
CA MET A 477 -24.35 26.03 -3.30
C MET A 477 -24.74 25.11 -2.14
N SER A 478 -25.99 25.11 -1.65
CA SER A 478 -26.43 24.15 -0.63
C SER A 478 -26.47 22.72 -1.18
N ILE A 479 -26.94 22.55 -2.42
CA ILE A 479 -26.93 21.24 -3.12
C ILE A 479 -25.50 20.83 -3.45
N VAL A 480 -24.67 21.76 -3.94
CA VAL A 480 -23.26 21.49 -4.24
C VAL A 480 -22.48 21.04 -3.00
N ASN A 481 -22.75 21.64 -1.84
CA ASN A 481 -22.08 21.31 -0.59
C ASN A 481 -22.60 20.02 0.06
N SER A 482 -23.85 19.64 -0.17
CA SER A 482 -24.44 18.43 0.39
C SER A 482 -25.35 17.74 -0.64
N PRO A 483 -24.76 17.13 -1.68
CA PRO A 483 -25.54 16.49 -2.73
C PRO A 483 -26.17 15.19 -2.22
N ALA A 484 -27.48 15.03 -2.42
CA ALA A 484 -28.19 13.80 -2.05
C ALA A 484 -27.80 12.60 -2.94
N THR A 485 -27.49 12.87 -4.22
CA THR A 485 -27.02 11.88 -5.19
C THR A 485 -26.10 12.55 -6.21
N ASP A 486 -25.29 11.74 -6.88
CA ASP A 486 -24.51 12.16 -8.05
C ASP A 486 -25.37 12.82 -9.13
N ASN A 487 -26.59 12.31 -9.37
CA ASN A 487 -27.48 12.88 -10.37
C ASN A 487 -27.99 14.27 -9.99
N ALA A 488 -28.30 14.48 -8.70
CA ALA A 488 -28.67 15.80 -8.19
C ALA A 488 -27.52 16.79 -8.36
N LEU A 489 -26.29 16.39 -8.02
CA LEU A 489 -25.11 17.23 -8.22
C LEU A 489 -24.87 17.54 -9.71
N ARG A 490 -24.90 16.53 -10.60
CA ARG A 490 -24.74 16.76 -12.04
C ARG A 490 -25.79 17.71 -12.61
N THR A 491 -27.04 17.56 -12.19
CA THR A 491 -28.13 18.47 -12.59
C THR A 491 -27.82 19.92 -12.18
N GLU A 492 -27.30 20.11 -10.97
CA GLU A 492 -26.94 21.43 -10.47
C GLU A 492 -25.74 22.03 -11.21
N LEU A 493 -24.69 21.23 -11.46
CA LEU A 493 -23.50 21.66 -12.19
C LEU A 493 -23.77 21.92 -13.68
N ASN A 494 -24.80 21.29 -14.26
CA ASN A 494 -25.22 21.57 -15.63
C ASN A 494 -25.72 23.01 -15.83
N LYS A 495 -26.17 23.70 -14.78
CA LYS A 495 -26.51 25.12 -14.86
C LYS A 495 -25.27 26.00 -15.13
N ILE A 496 -24.10 25.59 -14.67
CA ILE A 496 -22.84 26.31 -14.98
C ILE A 496 -22.47 26.12 -16.46
N ARG A 497 -22.78 24.96 -17.04
CA ARG A 497 -22.50 24.65 -18.45
C ARG A 497 -23.32 25.48 -19.44
N THR A 498 -24.43 26.06 -19.02
CA THR A 498 -25.24 26.93 -19.89
C THR A 498 -24.64 28.32 -20.05
N LEU A 499 -23.59 28.66 -19.31
CA LEU A 499 -22.89 29.93 -19.44
C LEU A 499 -22.12 30.00 -20.77
N SER A 500 -22.19 31.16 -21.42
CA SER A 500 -21.45 31.43 -22.65
C SER A 500 -20.00 31.85 -22.38
N SER A 501 -19.14 31.64 -23.37
CA SER A 501 -17.73 32.05 -23.33
C SER A 501 -16.93 31.41 -22.18
N CYS A 502 -17.21 30.15 -21.86
CA CYS A 502 -16.39 29.36 -20.96
C CYS A 502 -16.43 27.86 -21.29
N GLN A 503 -15.39 27.14 -20.89
CA GLN A 503 -15.34 25.68 -20.94
C GLN A 503 -15.50 25.12 -19.53
N VAL A 504 -16.40 24.15 -19.37
CA VAL A 504 -16.73 23.59 -18.05
C VAL A 504 -16.44 22.09 -18.04
N THR A 505 -15.58 21.67 -17.11
CA THR A 505 -15.41 20.26 -16.74
C THR A 505 -15.99 20.07 -15.35
N SER A 506 -16.80 19.03 -15.13
CA SER A 506 -17.48 18.79 -13.85
C SER A 506 -17.20 17.39 -13.31
N PHE A 507 -17.25 17.22 -12.00
CA PHE A 507 -16.87 15.99 -11.30
C PHE A 507 -17.88 15.64 -10.21
N THR A 508 -18.08 14.35 -9.96
CA THR A 508 -18.81 13.82 -8.81
C THR A 508 -17.96 12.85 -8.02
N TYR A 509 -18.27 12.64 -6.74
CA TYR A 509 -17.46 11.85 -5.83
C TYR A 509 -18.32 11.03 -4.88
N ALA A 510 -17.85 9.84 -4.55
CA ALA A 510 -18.26 9.10 -3.37
C ALA A 510 -17.24 9.42 -2.25
N PRO A 511 -17.63 10.17 -1.20
CA PRO A 511 -16.72 10.50 -0.10
C PRO A 511 -16.05 9.24 0.49
N LEU A 512 -14.77 9.35 0.85
CA LEU A 512 -13.91 8.24 1.32
C LEU A 512 -13.60 7.13 0.31
N VAL A 513 -14.16 7.18 -0.90
CA VAL A 513 -13.93 6.18 -1.96
C VAL A 513 -13.17 6.82 -3.13
N GLY A 514 -13.74 7.83 -3.79
CA GLY A 514 -13.11 8.49 -4.92
C GLY A 514 -14.08 9.19 -5.87
N MET A 515 -13.57 9.62 -7.02
CA MET A 515 -14.37 10.25 -8.08
C MET A 515 -15.29 9.22 -8.72
N THR A 516 -16.57 9.53 -8.89
CA THR A 516 -17.57 8.61 -9.49
C THR A 516 -17.90 8.97 -10.93
N SER A 517 -17.75 10.23 -11.32
CA SER A 517 -17.84 10.65 -12.72
C SER A 517 -17.07 11.91 -13.03
N GLN A 518 -16.66 12.05 -14.28
CA GLN A 518 -16.16 13.28 -14.89
C GLN A 518 -16.99 13.58 -16.13
N THR A 519 -17.43 14.82 -16.29
CA THR A 519 -18.04 15.32 -17.54
C THR A 519 -17.10 16.34 -18.17
N ASP A 520 -16.72 16.12 -19.42
CA ASP A 520 -15.77 16.98 -20.15
C ASP A 520 -16.44 18.25 -20.73
N PRO A 521 -15.68 19.19 -21.32
CA PRO A 521 -16.27 20.40 -21.94
C PRO A 521 -17.26 20.13 -23.07
N ALA A 522 -17.16 18.98 -23.74
CA ALA A 522 -18.10 18.57 -24.80
C ALA A 522 -19.38 17.93 -24.25
N GLY A 523 -19.49 17.71 -22.93
CA GLY A 523 -20.65 17.08 -22.29
C GLY A 523 -20.59 15.56 -22.23
N ARG A 524 -19.46 14.95 -22.60
CA ARG A 524 -19.26 13.50 -22.51
C ARG A 524 -18.93 13.11 -21.08
N ILE A 525 -19.55 12.03 -20.61
CA ILE A 525 -19.37 11.55 -19.24
C ILE A 525 -18.48 10.31 -19.22
N THR A 526 -17.53 10.26 -18.29
CA THR A 526 -16.78 9.07 -17.91
C THR A 526 -17.18 8.69 -16.50
N TYR A 527 -17.52 7.43 -16.27
CA TYR A 527 -17.88 6.88 -14.97
C TYR A 527 -16.75 6.04 -14.38
N TYR A 528 -16.63 6.06 -13.06
CA TYR A 528 -15.62 5.33 -12.30
C TYR A 528 -16.32 4.49 -11.24
N GLU A 529 -16.08 3.18 -11.28
CA GLU A 529 -16.70 2.21 -10.40
C GLU A 529 -15.65 1.50 -9.54
N TYR A 530 -16.01 1.29 -8.29
CA TYR A 530 -15.13 0.75 -7.27
C TYR A 530 -15.65 -0.61 -6.80
N ASP A 531 -14.74 -1.51 -6.44
CA ASP A 531 -15.10 -2.78 -5.81
C ASP A 531 -15.51 -2.59 -4.34
N ALA A 532 -15.93 -3.67 -3.67
CA ALA A 532 -16.35 -3.64 -2.26
C ALA A 532 -15.26 -3.20 -1.27
N ALA A 533 -13.99 -3.18 -1.70
CA ALA A 533 -12.87 -2.68 -0.91
C ALA A 533 -12.52 -1.21 -1.22
N GLY A 534 -13.32 -0.52 -2.04
CA GLY A 534 -13.13 0.89 -2.39
C GLY A 534 -12.03 1.14 -3.42
N ARG A 535 -11.65 0.13 -4.22
CA ARG A 535 -10.58 0.25 -5.23
C ARG A 535 -11.18 0.38 -6.62
N LEU A 536 -10.61 1.23 -7.47
CA LEU A 536 -11.09 1.44 -8.83
C LEU A 536 -11.01 0.14 -9.63
N HIS A 537 -12.16 -0.42 -10.02
CA HIS A 537 -12.23 -1.68 -10.75
C HIS A 537 -12.63 -1.47 -12.22
N LEU A 538 -13.51 -0.50 -12.50
CA LEU A 538 -13.98 -0.21 -13.86
C LEU A 538 -14.01 1.30 -14.14
N VAL A 539 -13.71 1.64 -15.38
CA VAL A 539 -13.95 2.97 -15.96
C VAL A 539 -14.83 2.77 -17.18
N ARG A 540 -15.91 3.54 -17.28
CA ARG A 540 -16.88 3.44 -18.38
C ARG A 540 -17.07 4.75 -19.11
N ASP A 541 -17.45 4.66 -20.37
CA ASP A 541 -17.91 5.82 -21.15
C ASP A 541 -19.37 6.18 -20.84
N GLN A 542 -19.88 7.22 -21.49
CA GLN A 542 -21.25 7.70 -21.33
C GLN A 542 -22.32 6.70 -21.80
N SER A 543 -21.94 5.79 -22.69
CA SER A 543 -22.79 4.70 -23.21
C SER A 543 -22.70 3.43 -22.35
N ASN A 544 -22.01 3.51 -21.20
CA ASN A 544 -21.79 2.42 -20.26
C ASN A 544 -20.83 1.31 -20.76
N HIS A 545 -20.09 1.54 -21.85
CA HIS A 545 -19.06 0.63 -22.31
C HIS A 545 -17.83 0.71 -21.40
N ILE A 546 -17.17 -0.43 -21.18
CA ILE A 546 -15.94 -0.50 -20.38
C ILE A 546 -14.81 0.10 -21.21
N VAL A 547 -14.19 1.15 -20.68
CA VAL A 547 -12.97 1.77 -21.23
C VAL A 547 -11.73 1.22 -20.51
N LYS A 548 -11.86 0.88 -19.23
CA LYS A 548 -10.76 0.31 -18.45
C LYS A 548 -11.27 -0.66 -17.41
N MET A 549 -10.56 -1.76 -17.23
CA MET A 549 -10.79 -2.74 -16.18
C MET A 549 -9.48 -3.03 -15.42
N ILE A 550 -9.57 -3.03 -14.09
CA ILE A 550 -8.43 -3.27 -13.19
C ILE A 550 -8.75 -4.46 -12.31
N CYS A 551 -7.98 -5.54 -12.41
CA CYS A 551 -8.22 -6.75 -11.64
C CYS A 551 -7.21 -6.87 -10.49
N TYR A 552 -7.75 -7.00 -9.28
CA TYR A 552 -7.00 -7.18 -8.05
C TYR A 552 -6.98 -8.66 -7.63
N ASN A 553 -5.89 -9.12 -7.03
CA ASN A 553 -5.78 -10.49 -6.59
C ASN A 553 -4.88 -10.63 -5.34
N PHE A 554 -5.15 -11.64 -4.53
CA PHE A 554 -4.17 -12.13 -3.56
C PHE A 554 -3.17 -13.04 -4.28
N TYR A 555 -1.91 -13.03 -3.84
CA TYR A 555 -0.90 -13.90 -4.45
C TYR A 555 -1.33 -15.38 -4.38
N GLY A 556 -1.27 -16.07 -5.53
CA GLY A 556 -1.62 -17.48 -5.64
C GLY A 556 -3.12 -17.81 -5.79
N GLN A 557 -4.03 -16.82 -5.72
CA GLN A 557 -5.45 -17.05 -5.99
C GLN A 557 -5.76 -17.01 -7.49
N PRO A 558 -6.61 -17.89 -8.03
CA PRO A 558 -7.16 -17.73 -9.37
C PRO A 558 -8.27 -16.67 -9.33
N VAL A 559 -8.15 -15.66 -10.19
CA VAL A 559 -9.20 -14.65 -10.43
C VAL A 559 -9.47 -14.59 -11.92
N ASN A 560 -10.75 -14.63 -12.28
CA ASN A 560 -11.22 -14.51 -13.66
C ASN A 560 -11.19 -13.03 -14.05
N CYS A 561 -10.32 -12.70 -15.00
CA CYS A 561 -10.04 -11.34 -15.45
C CYS A 561 -10.28 -11.19 -16.97
N ASN A 562 -11.32 -11.86 -17.48
CA ASN A 562 -11.62 -11.91 -18.92
C ASN A 562 -12.63 -10.84 -19.33
#